data_AF-A0A418W4I9-F1
#
_entry.id   AF-A0A418W4I9-F1
#
_cell.length_a   1.000
_cell.length_b   1.000
_cell.length_c   1.000
_cell.angle_alpha   90.00
_cell.angle_beta   90.00
_cell.angle_gamma   90.00
#
_symmetry.space_group_name_H-M   'P 1'
#
loop_
_entity.id
_entity.type
_entity.pdbx_description
1 polymer ?
#
loop_
_entity_poly.entity_id
_entity_poly.type
_entity_poly.pdbx_seq_one_letter_code
_entity_poly.pdbx_strand_id
1 'polypeptide(L)'
;MAANENERFDQFAAVLATELLERTKKCMELLAPELQPCSKLPFIQTPSFVEFYADLVRVGILPVVLSRRPVRAIVGDVDWKREGREYLLTVLDDRSNGVFTAWDFAWDSLWDERKVSADSGGGANKEKKGFFSSLFGRKSQPKKDQRSTEDGEIVMAGLHSMLTELADRRGFLPLFHDDVRILKGMPRVKPGRLAQAWKEISQYHHQEFYLSEKEQAKPGVTSECLQKWHYNLPDKIGEFLVLKAAVDLEHVNKPFIGKYIRQSARTQEEAEKGMPYLTVYWKTMSNPVVVQQTHTL
;
A
#
# COMPACT_ATOMS: atom_id res chain seq x y z
N MET A 1 16.01 5.36 -38.10
CA MET A 1 14.62 5.32 -37.59
C MET A 1 14.52 4.61 -36.24
N ALA A 2 15.13 3.43 -36.04
CA ALA A 2 15.07 2.70 -34.75
C ALA A 2 15.63 3.45 -33.51
N ALA A 3 16.61 4.35 -33.67
CA ALA A 3 17.17 5.11 -32.55
C ALA A 3 16.13 6.07 -31.91
N ASN A 4 15.24 6.66 -32.71
CA ASN A 4 14.17 7.54 -32.24
C ASN A 4 13.04 6.75 -31.55
N GLU A 5 12.84 5.48 -31.90
CA GLU A 5 11.86 4.61 -31.23
C GLU A 5 12.31 4.19 -29.83
N ASN A 6 13.58 3.81 -29.67
CA ASN A 6 14.13 3.46 -28.36
C ASN A 6 14.15 4.66 -27.42
N GLU A 7 14.55 5.83 -27.91
CA GLU A 7 14.54 7.06 -27.12
C GLU A 7 13.12 7.42 -26.64
N ARG A 8 12.12 7.36 -27.53
CA ARG A 8 10.71 7.57 -27.16
C ARG A 8 10.22 6.54 -26.14
N PHE A 9 10.63 5.29 -26.27
CA PHE A 9 10.28 4.24 -25.32
C PHE A 9 10.88 4.49 -23.93
N ASP A 10 12.14 4.92 -23.87
CA ASP A 10 12.82 5.24 -22.61
C ASP A 10 12.16 6.44 -21.92
N GLN A 11 11.77 7.47 -22.69
CA GLN A 11 11.01 8.61 -22.18
C GLN A 11 9.64 8.16 -21.63
N PHE A 12 8.89 7.34 -22.38
CA PHE A 12 7.64 6.74 -21.92
C PHE A 12 7.82 5.97 -20.61
N ALA A 13 8.83 5.10 -20.55
CA ALA A 13 9.11 4.28 -19.38
C ALA A 13 9.42 5.14 -18.15
N ALA A 14 10.19 6.23 -18.33
CA ALA A 14 10.49 7.18 -17.26
C ALA A 14 9.23 7.93 -16.77
N VAL A 15 8.39 8.40 -17.69
CA VAL A 15 7.12 9.08 -17.34
C VAL A 15 6.17 8.11 -16.62
N LEU A 16 6.03 6.88 -17.11
CA LEU A 16 5.20 5.85 -16.48
C LEU A 16 5.67 5.51 -15.07
N ALA A 17 6.97 5.24 -14.91
CA ALA A 17 7.55 4.95 -13.61
C ALA A 17 7.34 6.10 -12.62
N THR A 18 7.59 7.34 -13.07
CA THR A 18 7.43 8.54 -12.25
C THR A 18 5.98 8.70 -11.81
N GLU A 19 5.00 8.62 -12.72
CA GLU A 19 3.59 8.83 -12.37
C GLU A 19 3.07 7.75 -11.42
N LEU A 20 3.39 6.46 -11.64
CA LEU A 20 2.95 5.38 -10.74
C LEU A 20 3.58 5.50 -9.34
N LEU A 21 4.88 5.83 -9.26
CA LEU A 21 5.60 5.92 -8.00
C LEU A 21 5.27 7.20 -7.22
N GLU A 22 5.21 8.36 -7.87
CA GLU A 22 4.84 9.61 -7.21
C GLU A 22 3.41 9.56 -6.69
N ARG A 23 2.48 8.99 -7.46
CA ARG A 23 1.11 8.79 -7.01
C ARG A 23 1.05 7.90 -5.78
N THR A 24 1.77 6.78 -5.79
CA THR A 24 1.82 5.85 -4.65
C THR A 24 2.42 6.51 -3.42
N LYS A 25 3.54 7.22 -3.59
CA LYS A 25 4.20 8.00 -2.53
C LYS A 25 3.25 9.01 -1.89
N LYS A 26 2.58 9.84 -2.70
CA LYS A 26 1.61 10.83 -2.21
C LYS A 26 0.45 10.17 -1.44
N CYS A 27 -0.03 9.02 -1.89
CA CYS A 27 -1.04 8.26 -1.16
C CYS A 27 -0.52 7.75 0.19
N MET A 28 0.70 7.19 0.25
CA MET A 28 1.32 6.76 1.51
C MET A 28 1.52 7.93 2.49
N GLU A 29 1.98 9.08 1.99
CA GLU A 29 2.14 10.31 2.78
C GLU A 29 0.81 10.79 3.37
N LEU A 30 -0.28 10.76 2.59
CA LEU A 30 -1.61 11.15 3.06
C LEU A 30 -2.19 10.15 4.08
N LEU A 31 -1.81 8.89 4.01
CA LEU A 31 -2.25 7.84 4.94
C LEU A 31 -1.41 7.81 6.22
N ALA A 32 -0.17 8.31 6.20
CA ALA A 32 0.69 8.35 7.36
C ALA A 32 0.10 9.30 8.43
N PRO A 33 0.03 8.89 9.70
CA PRO A 33 -0.35 9.80 10.77
C PRO A 33 0.70 10.88 11.02
N GLU A 34 0.25 12.01 11.55
CA GLU A 34 1.09 13.15 11.90
C GLU A 34 1.59 13.04 13.35
N LEU A 35 0.78 12.45 14.24
CA LEU A 35 1.12 12.22 15.63
C LEU A 35 1.80 10.86 15.84
N GLN A 36 2.47 10.73 16.98
CA GLN A 36 3.16 9.51 17.35
C GLN A 36 2.15 8.39 17.66
N PRO A 37 2.18 7.24 16.95
CA PRO A 37 1.32 6.10 17.27
C PRO A 37 1.73 5.42 18.57
N CYS A 38 0.77 4.77 19.23
CA CYS A 38 1.01 4.00 20.46
C CYS A 38 1.57 2.58 20.22
N SER A 39 1.61 2.13 18.96
CA SER A 39 2.21 0.84 18.55
C SER A 39 2.68 0.88 17.10
N LYS A 40 3.25 -0.24 16.61
CA LYS A 40 3.69 -0.35 15.21
C LYS A 40 2.51 -0.15 14.25
N LEU A 41 2.77 0.59 13.18
CA LEU A 41 1.80 0.85 12.13
C LEU A 41 1.93 -0.14 10.96
N PRO A 42 0.91 -0.26 10.11
CA PRO A 42 1.01 -0.96 8.84
C PRO A 42 2.12 -0.39 7.96
N PHE A 43 2.67 -1.23 7.09
CA PHE A 43 3.74 -0.85 6.16
C PHE A 43 3.39 0.39 5.32
N ILE A 44 2.13 0.51 4.86
CA ILE A 44 1.68 1.63 4.01
C ILE A 44 1.73 3.00 4.72
N GLN A 45 1.65 3.01 6.05
CA GLN A 45 1.66 4.22 6.89
C GLN A 45 3.04 4.50 7.48
N THR A 46 4.06 3.74 7.07
CA THR A 46 5.42 3.87 7.59
C THR A 46 6.32 4.51 6.52
N PRO A 47 6.92 5.69 6.78
CA PRO A 47 7.71 6.40 5.77
C PRO A 47 8.86 5.58 5.17
N SER A 48 9.51 4.72 5.97
CA SER A 48 10.61 3.86 5.51
C SER A 48 10.20 2.81 4.48
N PHE A 49 8.90 2.53 4.34
CA PHE A 49 8.40 1.57 3.36
C PHE A 49 8.33 2.16 1.94
N VAL A 50 8.18 3.49 1.82
CA VAL A 50 8.03 4.18 0.52
C VAL A 50 9.22 3.92 -0.39
N GLU A 51 10.43 4.04 0.14
CA GLU A 51 11.68 3.80 -0.61
C GLU A 51 11.77 2.34 -1.07
N PHE A 52 11.49 1.41 -0.15
CA PHE A 52 11.50 0.00 -0.45
C PHE A 52 10.47 -0.37 -1.54
N TYR A 53 9.25 0.15 -1.45
CA TYR A 53 8.21 -0.08 -2.46
C TYR A 53 8.65 0.45 -3.83
N ALA A 54 9.27 1.63 -3.88
CA ALA A 54 9.76 2.20 -5.13
C ALA A 54 10.84 1.31 -5.77
N ASP A 55 11.76 0.77 -4.98
CA ASP A 55 12.82 -0.11 -5.48
C ASP A 55 12.27 -1.47 -5.94
N LEU A 56 11.34 -2.05 -5.17
CA LEU A 56 10.63 -3.26 -5.54
C LEU A 56 9.92 -3.09 -6.90
N VAL A 57 9.24 -1.96 -7.09
CA VAL A 57 8.55 -1.66 -8.35
C VAL A 57 9.53 -1.46 -9.50
N ARG A 58 10.62 -0.70 -9.30
CA ARG A 58 11.62 -0.44 -10.34
C ARG A 58 12.33 -1.70 -10.81
N VAL A 59 12.65 -2.61 -9.89
CA VAL A 59 13.45 -3.80 -10.18
C VAL A 59 12.58 -4.99 -10.56
N GLY A 60 11.45 -5.19 -9.87
CA GLY A 60 10.62 -6.40 -10.02
C GLY A 60 9.40 -6.24 -10.89
N ILE A 61 8.76 -5.06 -10.89
CA ILE A 61 7.44 -4.88 -11.52
C ILE A 61 7.58 -4.20 -12.88
N LEU A 62 8.20 -3.02 -12.93
CA LEU A 62 8.28 -2.20 -14.14
C LEU A 62 8.91 -2.91 -15.34
N PRO A 63 10.01 -3.68 -15.21
CA PRO A 63 10.57 -4.41 -16.35
C PRO A 63 9.59 -5.39 -16.97
N VAL A 64 8.81 -6.10 -16.13
CA VAL A 64 7.77 -7.02 -16.59
C VAL A 64 6.66 -6.24 -17.29
N VAL A 65 6.18 -5.15 -16.69
CA VAL A 65 5.13 -4.29 -17.27
C VAL A 65 5.54 -3.74 -18.64
N LEU A 66 6.74 -3.15 -18.73
CA LEU A 66 7.28 -2.55 -19.94
C LEU A 66 7.58 -3.56 -21.06
N SER A 67 7.76 -4.84 -20.71
CA SER A 67 7.93 -5.91 -21.71
C SER A 67 6.64 -6.27 -22.43
N ARG A 68 5.46 -5.93 -21.87
CA ARG A 68 4.17 -6.38 -22.39
C ARG A 68 3.79 -5.61 -23.66
N ARG A 69 3.38 -6.35 -24.69
CA ARG A 69 2.98 -5.77 -26.00
C ARG A 69 1.92 -4.65 -25.88
N PRO A 70 0.83 -4.80 -25.08
CA PRO A 70 -0.15 -3.71 -24.94
C PRO A 70 0.45 -2.44 -24.34
N VAL A 71 1.43 -2.55 -23.44
CA VAL A 71 2.11 -1.40 -22.82
C VAL A 71 3.05 -0.73 -23.83
N ARG A 72 3.81 -1.52 -24.58
CA ARG A 72 4.69 -1.00 -25.64
C ARG A 72 3.91 -0.28 -26.75
N ALA A 73 2.67 -0.70 -27.01
CA ALA A 73 1.81 -0.06 -28.01
C ALA A 73 1.36 1.38 -27.61
N ILE A 74 1.39 1.73 -26.31
CA ILE A 74 1.00 3.06 -25.82
C ILE A 74 1.97 4.15 -26.30
N VAL A 75 3.24 3.80 -26.53
CA VAL A 75 4.30 4.76 -26.88
C VAL A 75 3.91 5.59 -28.10
N GLY A 76 3.29 4.96 -29.10
CA GLY A 76 2.69 5.64 -30.26
C GLY A 76 3.61 6.68 -30.90
N ASP A 77 2.99 7.75 -31.42
CA ASP A 77 3.68 8.95 -31.91
C ASP A 77 3.42 10.15 -30.98
N VAL A 78 3.70 9.94 -29.69
CA VAL A 78 3.52 10.96 -28.64
C VAL A 78 4.85 11.64 -28.33
N ASP A 79 4.83 12.97 -28.18
CA ASP A 79 5.96 13.70 -27.58
C ASP A 79 5.99 13.45 -26.07
N TRP A 80 6.68 12.38 -25.67
CA TRP A 80 6.76 11.96 -24.27
C TRP A 80 7.44 12.97 -23.35
N LYS A 81 8.20 13.91 -23.91
CA LYS A 81 8.89 14.94 -23.14
C LYS A 81 7.97 16.10 -22.75
N ARG A 82 6.99 16.44 -23.59
CA ARG A 82 6.10 17.59 -23.39
C ARG A 82 4.69 17.19 -23.01
N GLU A 83 4.11 16.24 -23.73
CA GLU A 83 2.68 15.88 -23.66
C GLU A 83 2.46 14.50 -23.05
N GLY A 84 3.52 13.69 -22.95
CA GLY A 84 3.46 12.30 -22.50
C GLY A 84 2.77 12.11 -21.15
N ARG A 85 2.97 13.01 -20.20
CA ARG A 85 2.33 12.89 -18.88
C ARG A 85 0.80 13.03 -18.97
N GLU A 86 0.30 14.02 -19.69
CA GLU A 86 -1.13 14.26 -19.83
C GLU A 86 -1.79 13.12 -20.61
N TYR A 87 -1.15 12.66 -21.69
CA TYR A 87 -1.60 11.49 -22.42
C TYR A 87 -1.59 10.23 -21.55
N LEU A 88 -0.55 9.99 -20.76
CA LEU A 88 -0.51 8.85 -19.84
C LEU A 88 -1.67 8.87 -18.83
N LEU A 89 -2.03 10.04 -18.31
CA LEU A 89 -3.14 10.16 -17.36
C LEU A 89 -4.47 9.72 -17.99
N THR A 90 -4.72 10.04 -19.27
CA THR A 90 -5.93 9.57 -19.96
C THR A 90 -5.92 8.06 -20.15
N VAL A 91 -4.76 7.49 -20.48
CA VAL A 91 -4.57 6.02 -20.57
C VAL A 91 -4.81 5.35 -19.22
N LEU A 92 -4.27 5.89 -18.12
CA LEU A 92 -4.44 5.31 -16.78
C LEU A 92 -5.86 5.43 -16.23
N ASP A 93 -6.65 6.40 -16.70
CA ASP A 93 -8.04 6.57 -16.31
C ASP A 93 -9.00 5.61 -17.04
N ASP A 94 -8.59 5.01 -18.15
CA ASP A 94 -9.32 3.92 -18.79
C ASP A 94 -9.24 2.64 -17.92
N ARG A 95 -10.41 2.11 -17.54
CA ARG A 95 -10.53 0.88 -16.73
C ARG A 95 -9.92 -0.35 -17.38
N SER A 96 -9.84 -0.37 -18.71
CA SER A 96 -9.36 -1.50 -19.50
C SER A 96 -7.90 -1.34 -19.96
N ASN A 97 -7.17 -0.38 -19.39
CA ASN A 97 -5.83 -0.06 -19.87
C ASN A 97 -4.84 -1.23 -19.71
N GLY A 98 -3.98 -1.36 -20.72
CA GLY A 98 -2.97 -2.41 -20.78
C GLY A 98 -1.91 -2.32 -19.69
N VAL A 99 -1.71 -1.13 -19.09
CA VAL A 99 -0.73 -0.91 -18.00
C VAL A 99 -1.16 -1.66 -16.75
N PHE A 100 -2.39 -1.47 -16.29
CA PHE A 100 -2.87 -2.11 -15.07
C PHE A 100 -3.07 -3.61 -15.21
N THR A 101 -3.45 -4.08 -16.40
CA THR A 101 -3.45 -5.53 -16.69
C THR A 101 -2.04 -6.12 -16.59
N ALA A 102 -1.05 -5.44 -17.18
CA ALA A 102 0.36 -5.87 -17.12
C ALA A 102 0.94 -5.76 -15.70
N TRP A 103 0.55 -4.72 -14.96
CA TRP A 103 0.91 -4.50 -13.56
C TRP A 103 0.42 -5.64 -12.69
N ASP A 104 -0.83 -6.05 -12.89
CA ASP A 104 -1.43 -7.12 -12.11
C ASP A 104 -0.74 -8.45 -12.37
N PHE A 105 -0.49 -8.76 -13.63
CA PHE A 105 0.30 -9.93 -14.02
C PHE A 105 1.70 -9.94 -13.39
N ALA A 106 2.37 -8.77 -13.34
CA ALA A 106 3.72 -8.66 -12.77
C ALA A 106 3.70 -8.92 -11.24
N TRP A 107 2.74 -8.37 -10.52
CA TRP A 107 2.57 -8.64 -9.09
C TRP A 107 2.22 -10.10 -8.81
N ASP A 108 1.28 -10.66 -9.57
CA ASP A 108 0.86 -12.05 -9.40
C ASP A 108 2.05 -12.98 -9.67
N SER A 109 2.85 -12.72 -10.72
CA SER A 109 4.07 -13.50 -11.01
C SER A 109 5.14 -13.41 -9.92
N LEU A 110 5.28 -12.22 -9.31
CA LEU A 110 6.25 -11.98 -8.23
C LEU A 110 5.80 -12.60 -6.90
N TRP A 111 4.49 -12.67 -6.67
CA TRP A 111 3.89 -13.24 -5.47
C TRP A 111 3.72 -14.78 -5.56
N ASP A 112 3.41 -15.30 -6.75
CA ASP A 112 3.22 -16.72 -7.06
C ASP A 112 4.52 -17.44 -7.45
N GLU A 113 5.68 -17.09 -6.87
CA GLU A 113 6.95 -17.77 -7.19
C GLU A 113 6.97 -19.30 -6.91
N ARG A 114 5.84 -19.95 -6.57
CA ARG A 114 5.63 -21.39 -6.77
C ARG A 114 5.58 -21.87 -8.24
N LYS A 115 5.45 -20.99 -9.26
CA LYS A 115 5.21 -21.46 -10.66
C LYS A 115 6.16 -20.99 -11.77
N VAL A 116 7.10 -20.08 -11.53
CA VAL A 116 7.99 -19.59 -12.62
C VAL A 116 9.14 -20.56 -12.95
N SER A 117 9.38 -21.59 -12.15
CA SER A 117 10.39 -22.63 -12.45
C SER A 117 9.84 -23.88 -13.15
N ALA A 118 8.52 -24.01 -13.35
CA ALA A 118 7.90 -25.23 -13.89
C ALA A 118 7.49 -25.14 -15.37
N ASP A 119 7.15 -23.97 -15.89
CA ASP A 119 6.66 -23.82 -17.28
C ASP A 119 7.70 -23.32 -18.30
N SER A 120 8.97 -23.15 -17.88
CA SER A 120 10.08 -22.84 -18.79
C SER A 120 10.88 -24.09 -19.14
N GLY A 121 10.21 -25.08 -19.73
CA GLY A 121 10.87 -26.21 -20.36
C GLY A 121 11.65 -25.77 -21.60
N GLY A 122 12.98 -25.68 -21.48
CA GLY A 122 13.90 -25.71 -22.60
C GLY A 122 14.67 -24.41 -22.87
N GLY A 123 15.89 -24.31 -22.32
CA GLY A 123 16.90 -23.36 -22.84
C GLY A 123 17.83 -22.78 -21.79
N ALA A 124 19.00 -23.41 -21.66
CA ALA A 124 20.26 -22.84 -21.19
C ALA A 124 20.25 -22.02 -19.87
N ASN A 125 20.76 -22.70 -18.84
CA ASN A 125 21.34 -22.17 -17.61
C ASN A 125 22.13 -20.87 -17.86
N LYS A 126 21.52 -19.73 -17.50
CA LYS A 126 22.24 -18.51 -17.11
C LYS A 126 21.78 -18.19 -15.70
N GLU A 127 22.69 -18.35 -14.75
CA GLU A 127 22.54 -17.88 -13.38
C GLU A 127 22.01 -16.44 -13.39
N LYS A 128 20.71 -16.28 -13.13
CA LYS A 128 20.15 -14.97 -12.79
C LYS A 128 20.72 -14.64 -11.41
N LYS A 129 21.81 -13.87 -11.37
CA LYS A 129 22.27 -13.15 -10.18
C LYS A 129 21.04 -12.60 -9.46
N GLY A 130 20.83 -13.05 -8.23
CA GLY A 130 19.53 -13.06 -7.56
C GLY A 130 18.83 -11.72 -7.58
N PHE A 131 17.56 -11.74 -7.98
CA PHE A 131 16.61 -10.63 -7.87
C PHE A 131 16.68 -9.91 -6.51
N PHE A 132 16.85 -10.66 -5.42
CA PHE A 132 17.02 -10.13 -4.07
C PHE A 132 18.40 -9.51 -3.82
N SER A 133 19.45 -9.92 -4.54
CA SER A 133 20.80 -9.36 -4.40
C SER A 133 20.91 -7.92 -4.94
N SER A 134 20.10 -7.57 -5.95
CA SER A 134 19.99 -6.19 -6.45
C SER A 134 19.16 -5.29 -5.54
N LEU A 135 18.21 -5.85 -4.77
CA LEU A 135 17.46 -5.10 -3.76
C LEU A 135 18.27 -4.83 -2.48
N PHE A 136 19.34 -5.60 -2.21
CA PHE A 136 20.11 -5.52 -0.96
C PHE A 136 21.63 -5.35 -1.13
N GLY A 137 22.11 -4.69 -2.18
CA GLY A 137 23.54 -4.57 -2.48
C GLY A 137 24.48 -4.34 -1.28
N ARG A 138 24.95 -5.43 -0.64
CA ARG A 138 26.15 -5.52 0.22
C ARG A 138 26.44 -6.98 0.65
N LYS A 139 27.54 -7.50 0.10
CA LYS A 139 28.41 -8.62 0.55
C LYS A 139 27.75 -9.79 1.30
N SER A 140 27.59 -10.91 0.60
CA SER A 140 27.91 -12.22 1.20
C SER A 140 28.99 -12.92 0.38
N GLN A 141 30.04 -13.38 1.07
CA GLN A 141 31.11 -14.22 0.51
C GLN A 141 30.57 -15.64 0.25
N PRO A 142 31.10 -16.38 -0.73
CA PRO A 142 30.66 -17.74 -1.00
C PRO A 142 31.34 -18.70 0.00
N LYS A 143 30.57 -19.62 0.58
CA LYS A 143 31.13 -20.83 1.19
C LYS A 143 30.27 -22.07 0.86
N LYS A 144 30.83 -22.86 -0.06
CA LYS A 144 30.80 -24.32 -0.29
C LYS A 144 29.64 -25.17 0.28
N ASP A 145 28.94 -25.80 -0.67
CA ASP A 145 28.45 -27.19 -0.76
C ASP A 145 27.97 -27.92 0.51
N GLN A 146 26.67 -28.21 0.56
CA GLN A 146 26.14 -29.53 0.92
C GLN A 146 24.80 -29.81 0.23
N ARG A 147 24.69 -31.01 -0.33
CA ARG A 147 23.60 -31.49 -1.20
C ARG A 147 22.39 -31.99 -0.42
N SER A 148 21.22 -31.57 -0.92
CA SER A 148 19.93 -32.28 -1.07
C SER A 148 19.25 -32.95 0.12
N THR A 149 18.09 -32.41 0.50
CA THR A 149 16.79 -33.12 0.50
C THR A 149 15.65 -32.10 0.61
N GLU A 150 14.52 -32.39 -0.06
CA GLU A 150 13.22 -31.66 -0.02
C GLU A 150 13.05 -30.46 -0.97
N ASP A 151 13.20 -30.75 -2.28
CA ASP A 151 12.66 -29.91 -3.35
C ASP A 151 11.13 -30.10 -3.43
N GLY A 152 10.37 -29.09 -3.02
CA GLY A 152 8.91 -29.06 -3.25
C GLY A 152 8.17 -27.87 -2.65
N GLU A 153 8.67 -27.26 -1.58
CA GLU A 153 7.91 -26.25 -0.81
C GLU A 153 8.58 -24.87 -0.71
N ILE A 154 9.78 -24.69 -1.25
CA ILE A 154 10.68 -23.59 -0.87
C ILE A 154 10.43 -22.26 -1.61
N VAL A 155 9.60 -22.21 -2.66
CA VAL A 155 9.50 -21.00 -3.52
C VAL A 155 8.22 -20.16 -3.30
N MET A 156 7.59 -20.24 -2.12
CA MET A 156 6.70 -19.16 -1.63
C MET A 156 7.39 -18.18 -0.68
N ALA A 157 8.65 -18.44 -0.33
CA ALA A 157 9.29 -17.88 0.86
C ALA A 157 10.13 -16.63 0.61
N GLY A 158 10.30 -16.15 -0.63
CA GLY A 158 11.22 -15.04 -0.95
C GLY A 158 10.68 -13.67 -0.53
N LEU A 159 9.69 -13.15 -1.26
CA LEU A 159 9.16 -11.80 -1.08
C LEU A 159 8.44 -11.64 0.27
N HIS A 160 7.56 -12.58 0.64
CA HIS A 160 6.83 -12.51 1.92
C HIS A 160 7.80 -12.51 3.12
N SER A 161 8.72 -13.49 3.19
CA SER A 161 9.67 -13.54 4.31
C SER A 161 10.61 -12.34 4.33
N MET A 162 11.03 -11.85 3.16
CA MET A 162 11.82 -10.61 3.06
C MET A 162 11.04 -9.40 3.60
N LEU A 163 9.74 -9.29 3.27
CA LEU A 163 8.88 -8.21 3.78
C LEU A 163 8.66 -8.33 5.29
N THR A 164 8.52 -9.54 5.82
CA THR A 164 8.46 -9.79 7.27
C THR A 164 9.77 -9.39 7.96
N GLU A 165 10.93 -9.77 7.40
CA GLU A 165 12.24 -9.37 7.93
C GLU A 165 12.45 -7.85 7.88
N LEU A 166 12.00 -7.21 6.79
CA LEU A 166 11.99 -5.75 6.68
C LEU A 166 11.09 -5.11 7.74
N ALA A 167 9.92 -5.70 8.02
CA ALA A 167 9.00 -5.21 9.05
C ALA A 167 9.67 -5.14 10.42
N ASP A 168 10.41 -6.19 10.78
CA ASP A 168 11.17 -6.23 12.02
C ASP A 168 12.29 -5.17 12.06
N ARG A 169 13.06 -5.05 10.97
CA ARG A 169 14.18 -4.10 10.87
C ARG A 169 13.74 -2.64 10.79
N ARG A 170 12.59 -2.35 10.17
CA ARG A 170 12.12 -0.99 9.86
C ARG A 170 10.96 -0.54 10.75
N GLY A 171 10.46 -1.39 11.63
CA GLY A 171 9.52 -1.01 12.69
C GLY A 171 8.05 -0.93 12.28
N PHE A 172 7.63 -1.67 11.25
CA PHE A 172 6.22 -1.75 10.85
C PHE A 172 5.62 -3.15 11.15
N LEU A 173 4.30 -3.28 11.05
CA LEU A 173 3.60 -4.56 11.25
C LEU A 173 3.95 -5.55 10.13
N PRO A 174 4.12 -6.85 10.44
CA PRO A 174 4.34 -7.85 9.40
C PRO A 174 3.15 -7.88 8.44
N LEU A 175 3.42 -8.26 7.19
CA LEU A 175 2.35 -8.38 6.20
C LEU A 175 1.44 -9.57 6.53
N PHE A 176 0.14 -9.33 6.39
CA PHE A 176 -0.89 -10.33 6.26
C PHE A 176 -0.94 -10.87 4.82
N HIS A 177 -1.45 -12.08 4.67
CA HIS A 177 -1.51 -12.77 3.37
C HIS A 177 -2.23 -11.96 2.28
N ASP A 178 -3.27 -11.21 2.65
CA ASP A 178 -4.09 -10.44 1.70
C ASP A 178 -3.47 -9.06 1.34
N ASP A 179 -2.34 -8.68 1.95
CA ASP A 179 -1.72 -7.37 1.75
C ASP A 179 -1.11 -7.16 0.37
N VAL A 180 -0.86 -8.24 -0.38
CA VAL A 180 -0.46 -8.12 -1.77
C VAL A 180 -1.48 -7.31 -2.59
N ARG A 181 -2.76 -7.39 -2.23
CA ARG A 181 -3.81 -6.60 -2.87
C ARG A 181 -3.64 -5.11 -2.62
N ILE A 182 -3.21 -4.73 -1.41
CA ILE A 182 -2.87 -3.33 -1.08
C ILE A 182 -1.68 -2.88 -1.92
N LEU A 183 -0.57 -3.64 -1.92
CA LEU A 183 0.64 -3.33 -2.68
C LEU A 183 0.34 -3.14 -4.18
N LYS A 184 -0.45 -4.06 -4.74
CA LYS A 184 -0.91 -4.04 -6.13
C LYS A 184 -1.84 -2.85 -6.41
N GLY A 185 -2.73 -2.52 -5.48
CA GLY A 185 -3.78 -1.50 -5.61
C GLY A 185 -3.31 -0.06 -5.46
N MET A 186 -2.22 0.19 -4.73
CA MET A 186 -1.79 1.56 -4.38
C MET A 186 -1.70 2.56 -5.55
N PRO A 187 -1.12 2.23 -6.72
CA PRO A 187 -1.05 3.18 -7.83
C PRO A 187 -2.40 3.52 -8.47
N ARG A 188 -3.46 2.75 -8.16
CA ARG A 188 -4.83 3.03 -8.63
C ARG A 188 -5.56 4.02 -7.72
N VAL A 189 -5.09 4.18 -6.49
CA VAL A 189 -5.68 5.14 -5.54
C VAL A 189 -5.30 6.55 -6.00
N LYS A 190 -6.30 7.40 -6.22
CA LYS A 190 -6.10 8.81 -6.56
C LYS A 190 -5.81 9.61 -5.28
N PRO A 191 -4.66 10.30 -5.15
CA PRO A 191 -4.33 11.09 -3.96
C PRO A 191 -5.40 12.12 -3.61
N GLY A 192 -6.03 12.75 -4.61
CA GLY A 192 -7.12 13.70 -4.40
C GLY A 192 -8.34 13.11 -3.67
N ARG A 193 -8.63 11.81 -3.89
CA ARG A 193 -9.71 11.10 -3.19
C ARG A 193 -9.37 10.86 -1.72
N LEU A 194 -8.11 10.56 -1.40
CA LEU A 194 -7.65 10.42 -0.01
C LEU A 194 -7.63 11.78 0.70
N ALA A 195 -7.13 12.83 0.04
CA ALA A 195 -7.13 14.16 0.59
C ALA A 195 -8.56 14.66 0.88
N GLN A 196 -9.50 14.39 -0.03
CA GLN A 196 -10.92 14.67 0.20
C GLN A 196 -11.47 13.89 1.39
N ALA A 197 -11.19 12.59 1.48
CA ALA A 197 -11.64 11.74 2.58
C ALA A 197 -11.12 12.26 3.93
N TRP A 198 -9.82 12.53 4.01
CA TRP A 198 -9.20 13.06 5.23
C TRP A 198 -9.78 14.43 5.62
N LYS A 199 -9.94 15.34 4.65
CA LYS A 199 -10.56 16.65 4.90
C LYS A 199 -11.97 16.50 5.48
N GLU A 200 -12.79 15.62 4.91
CA GLU A 200 -14.16 15.38 5.37
C GLU A 200 -14.18 14.79 6.79
N ILE A 201 -13.31 13.80 7.08
CA ILE A 201 -13.16 13.18 8.41
C ILE A 201 -12.79 14.25 9.45
N SER A 202 -11.75 15.05 9.18
CA SER A 202 -11.28 16.09 10.10
C SER A 202 -12.34 17.17 10.31
N GLN A 203 -13.10 17.52 9.27
CA GLN A 203 -14.19 18.49 9.38
C GLN A 203 -15.32 17.97 10.28
N TYR A 204 -15.79 16.74 10.09
CA TYR A 204 -16.85 16.17 10.93
C TYR A 204 -16.40 15.94 12.38
N HIS A 205 -15.14 15.54 12.57
CA HIS A 205 -14.54 15.47 13.90
C HIS A 205 -14.56 16.84 14.60
N HIS A 206 -14.15 17.90 13.89
CA HIS A 206 -14.18 19.25 14.44
C HIS A 206 -15.61 19.70 14.79
N GLN A 207 -16.56 19.45 13.88
CA GLN A 207 -17.96 19.80 14.08
C GLN A 207 -18.63 19.04 15.23
N GLU A 208 -18.25 17.78 15.45
CA GLU A 208 -18.83 16.96 16.52
C GLU A 208 -18.25 17.30 17.90
N PHE A 209 -16.97 17.61 18.01
CA PHE A 209 -16.31 17.66 19.33
C PHE A 209 -15.85 19.05 19.78
N TYR A 210 -15.68 20.03 18.89
CA TYR A 210 -15.09 21.33 19.24
C TYR A 210 -16.00 22.54 19.01
N LEU A 211 -17.09 22.40 18.25
CA LEU A 211 -18.05 23.49 18.07
C LEU A 211 -18.99 23.64 19.27
N SER A 212 -19.51 24.86 19.45
CA SER A 212 -20.48 25.16 20.49
C SER A 212 -21.80 24.43 20.27
N GLU A 213 -22.58 24.15 21.33
CA GLU A 213 -23.82 23.33 21.26
C GLU A 213 -24.81 23.74 20.15
N LYS A 214 -24.86 25.03 19.78
CA LYS A 214 -25.75 25.53 18.72
C LYS A 214 -25.30 25.17 17.31
N GLU A 215 -24.01 24.94 17.13
CA GLU A 215 -23.35 24.64 15.84
C GLU A 215 -22.78 23.22 15.80
N GLN A 216 -22.80 22.52 16.94
CA GLN A 216 -22.29 21.17 17.09
C GLN A 216 -23.09 20.19 16.25
N ALA A 217 -22.39 19.35 15.49
CA ALA A 217 -23.01 18.30 14.72
C ALA A 217 -23.58 17.20 15.63
N LYS A 218 -24.48 16.39 15.09
CA LYS A 218 -25.10 15.29 15.83
C LYS A 218 -24.03 14.30 16.32
N PRO A 219 -24.17 13.74 17.54
CA PRO A 219 -23.28 12.68 17.99
C PRO A 219 -23.29 11.50 17.01
N GLY A 220 -22.10 11.05 16.62
CA GLY A 220 -21.88 9.94 15.70
C GLY A 220 -21.51 10.33 14.27
N VAL A 221 -21.60 11.62 13.86
CA VAL A 221 -21.26 12.02 12.48
C VAL A 221 -19.82 11.68 12.08
N THR A 222 -18.87 11.74 13.02
CA THR A 222 -17.48 11.34 12.77
C THR A 222 -17.39 9.85 12.48
N SER A 223 -18.11 9.02 13.26
CA SER A 223 -18.16 7.58 13.07
C SER A 223 -18.81 7.20 11.73
N GLU A 224 -19.90 7.88 11.35
CA GLU A 224 -20.57 7.68 10.07
C GLU A 224 -19.66 8.07 8.89
N CYS A 225 -18.94 9.19 9.00
CA CYS A 225 -17.98 9.62 7.98
C CYS A 225 -16.82 8.61 7.85
N LEU A 226 -16.29 8.12 8.98
CA LEU A 226 -15.27 7.07 8.98
C LEU A 226 -15.78 5.78 8.32
N GLN A 227 -17.00 5.33 8.62
CA GLN A 227 -17.60 4.16 7.95
C GLN A 227 -17.77 4.36 6.45
N LYS A 228 -18.26 5.54 6.03
CA LYS A 228 -18.40 5.90 4.61
C LYS A 228 -17.07 5.70 3.88
N TRP A 229 -15.97 6.26 4.39
CA TRP A 229 -14.68 6.15 3.71
C TRP A 229 -14.01 4.80 3.88
N HIS A 230 -14.22 4.13 5.02
CA HIS A 230 -13.74 2.77 5.26
C HIS A 230 -14.23 1.80 4.17
N TYR A 231 -15.54 1.81 3.87
CA TYR A 231 -16.13 0.85 2.93
C TYR A 231 -16.15 1.29 1.45
N ASN A 232 -15.96 2.58 1.16
CA ASN A 232 -15.98 3.10 -0.23
C ASN A 232 -14.58 3.32 -0.85
N LEU A 233 -13.51 3.03 -0.10
CA LEU A 233 -12.15 3.02 -0.62
C LEU A 233 -11.71 1.59 -0.93
N PRO A 234 -10.94 1.39 -2.01
CA PRO A 234 -10.53 0.05 -2.45
C PRO A 234 -9.54 -0.58 -1.47
N ASP A 235 -9.37 -1.90 -1.57
CA ASP A 235 -8.21 -2.65 -1.03
C ASP A 235 -7.80 -2.27 0.40
N LYS A 236 -8.77 -2.18 1.34
CA LYS A 236 -8.56 -1.83 2.76
C LYS A 236 -7.96 -0.43 3.02
N ILE A 237 -7.83 0.41 2.00
CA ILE A 237 -7.28 1.76 2.15
C ILE A 237 -8.05 2.60 3.16
N GLY A 238 -9.37 2.38 3.24
CA GLY A 238 -10.21 3.03 4.21
C GLY A 238 -9.90 2.65 5.67
N GLU A 239 -9.42 1.43 5.94
CA GLU A 239 -8.99 1.03 7.29
C GLU A 239 -7.80 1.88 7.77
N PHE A 240 -6.85 2.18 6.87
CA PHE A 240 -5.70 3.03 7.19
C PHE A 240 -6.11 4.46 7.54
N LEU A 241 -7.18 5.00 6.94
CA LEU A 241 -7.73 6.29 7.36
C LEU A 241 -8.35 6.25 8.76
N VAL A 242 -9.03 5.16 9.12
CA VAL A 242 -9.56 4.98 10.47
C VAL A 242 -8.40 4.87 11.47
N LEU A 243 -7.33 4.16 11.11
CA LEU A 243 -6.14 4.06 11.94
C LEU A 243 -5.41 5.41 12.08
N LYS A 244 -5.30 6.18 10.99
CA LYS A 244 -4.78 7.56 11.04
C LYS A 244 -5.62 8.44 11.97
N ALA A 245 -6.95 8.35 11.88
CA ALA A 245 -7.85 9.06 12.78
C ALA A 245 -7.62 8.66 14.25
N ALA A 246 -7.42 7.37 14.55
CA ALA A 246 -7.13 6.89 15.90
C ALA A 246 -5.80 7.38 16.48
N VAL A 247 -4.88 7.83 15.63
CA VAL A 247 -3.58 8.41 16.03
C VAL A 247 -3.70 9.93 16.15
N ASP A 248 -4.29 10.59 15.15
CA ASP A 248 -4.23 12.05 14.99
C ASP A 248 -5.39 12.80 15.66
N LEU A 249 -6.53 12.15 15.92
CA LEU A 249 -7.75 12.81 16.40
C LEU A 249 -8.05 12.43 17.87
N GLU A 250 -7.99 13.42 18.75
CA GLU A 250 -8.08 13.27 20.21
C GLU A 250 -9.31 12.48 20.70
N HIS A 251 -10.48 12.69 20.09
CA HIS A 251 -11.72 12.02 20.49
C HIS A 251 -11.93 10.64 19.85
N VAL A 252 -11.06 10.25 18.90
CA VAL A 252 -11.03 8.91 18.29
C VAL A 252 -10.18 7.97 19.17
N ASN A 253 -10.58 7.86 20.42
CA ASN A 253 -9.86 7.13 21.48
C ASN A 253 -10.24 5.64 21.54
N LYS A 254 -9.67 4.91 22.50
CA LYS A 254 -9.88 3.45 22.64
C LYS A 254 -11.36 3.05 22.79
N PRO A 255 -12.18 3.72 23.62
CA PRO A 255 -13.63 3.49 23.65
C PRO A 255 -14.31 3.72 22.29
N PHE A 256 -13.97 4.82 21.59
CA PHE A 256 -14.51 5.13 20.27
C PHE A 256 -14.21 4.00 19.27
N ILE A 257 -12.94 3.63 19.13
CA ILE A 257 -12.51 2.56 18.22
C ILE A 257 -13.10 1.21 18.60
N GLY A 258 -13.17 0.90 19.90
CA GLY A 258 -13.81 -0.34 20.36
C GLY A 258 -15.30 -0.41 20.00
N LYS A 259 -16.02 0.72 20.09
CA LYS A 259 -17.41 0.81 19.64
C LYS A 259 -17.49 0.68 18.11
N TYR A 260 -16.61 1.37 17.38
CA TYR A 260 -16.54 1.34 15.92
C TYR A 260 -16.34 -0.09 15.38
N ILE A 261 -15.40 -0.85 15.94
CA ILE A 261 -15.13 -2.24 15.55
C ILE A 261 -16.38 -3.12 15.77
N ARG A 262 -17.03 -3.01 16.94
CA ARG A 262 -18.25 -3.78 17.26
C ARG A 262 -19.47 -3.40 16.40
N GLN A 263 -19.52 -2.19 15.87
CA GLN A 263 -20.56 -1.77 14.93
C GLN A 263 -20.29 -2.24 13.49
N SER A 264 -19.01 -2.44 13.17
CA SER A 264 -18.54 -2.77 11.82
C SER A 264 -18.47 -4.28 11.55
N ALA A 265 -18.60 -5.12 12.58
CA ALA A 265 -18.55 -6.58 12.50
C ALA A 265 -19.49 -7.23 13.52
N ARG A 266 -20.08 -8.39 13.18
CA ARG A 266 -20.98 -9.12 14.09
C ARG A 266 -20.22 -9.95 15.11
N THR A 267 -19.03 -10.42 14.75
CA THR A 267 -18.16 -11.24 15.62
C THR A 267 -16.74 -10.67 15.69
N GLN A 268 -15.99 -11.10 16.71
CA GLN A 268 -14.57 -10.74 16.85
C GLN A 268 -13.72 -11.29 15.70
N GLU A 269 -14.04 -12.48 15.21
CA GLU A 269 -13.36 -13.10 14.06
C GLU A 269 -13.60 -12.31 12.77
N GLU A 270 -14.84 -11.87 12.53
CA GLU A 270 -15.17 -10.98 11.41
C GLU A 270 -14.41 -9.65 11.51
N ALA A 271 -14.29 -9.08 12.71
CA ALA A 271 -13.52 -7.87 12.95
C ALA A 271 -12.03 -8.06 12.64
N GLU A 272 -11.43 -9.14 13.13
CA GLU A 272 -10.00 -9.45 12.93
C GLU A 272 -9.67 -9.72 11.46
N LYS A 273 -10.60 -10.30 10.70
CA LYS A 273 -10.44 -10.50 9.26
C LYS A 273 -10.71 -9.22 8.44
N GLY A 274 -11.76 -8.49 8.80
CA GLY A 274 -12.20 -7.28 8.11
C GLY A 274 -11.27 -6.09 8.33
N MET A 275 -10.85 -5.90 9.58
CA MET A 275 -10.06 -4.78 10.08
C MET A 275 -8.86 -5.26 10.93
N PRO A 276 -7.93 -6.04 10.37
CA PRO A 276 -6.82 -6.64 11.11
C PRO A 276 -5.92 -5.58 11.78
N TYR A 277 -5.60 -4.51 11.06
CA TYR A 277 -4.69 -3.47 11.55
C TYR A 277 -5.32 -2.64 12.65
N LEU A 278 -6.57 -2.23 12.46
CA LEU A 278 -7.30 -1.47 13.46
C LEU A 278 -7.51 -2.28 14.73
N THR A 279 -7.78 -3.58 14.60
CA THR A 279 -7.96 -4.48 15.75
C THR A 279 -6.67 -4.67 16.53
N VAL A 280 -5.53 -4.83 15.85
CA VAL A 280 -4.21 -4.89 16.49
C VAL A 280 -3.91 -3.58 17.23
N TYR A 281 -4.10 -2.45 16.57
CA TYR A 281 -3.85 -1.14 17.18
C TYR A 281 -4.73 -0.90 18.41
N TRP A 282 -6.04 -1.15 18.30
CA TRP A 282 -7.00 -0.98 19.39
C TRP A 282 -6.63 -1.76 20.66
N LYS A 283 -6.13 -3.00 20.50
CA LYS A 283 -5.67 -3.82 21.63
C LYS A 283 -4.51 -3.16 22.39
N THR A 284 -3.65 -2.43 21.68
CA THR A 284 -2.48 -1.73 22.24
C THR A 284 -2.76 -0.34 22.80
N MET A 285 -3.87 0.30 22.40
CA MET A 285 -4.22 1.62 22.93
C MET A 285 -4.38 1.58 24.45
N SER A 286 -3.99 2.65 25.13
CA SER A 286 -4.28 2.84 26.55
C SER A 286 -5.76 3.21 26.74
N ASN A 287 -6.34 2.83 27.88
CA ASN A 287 -7.64 3.39 28.27
C ASN A 287 -7.43 4.88 28.57
N PRO A 288 -8.32 5.77 28.10
CA PRO A 288 -8.22 7.17 28.47
C PRO A 288 -8.28 7.28 30.00
N VAL A 289 -7.38 8.09 30.56
CA VAL A 289 -7.42 8.42 31.98
C VAL A 289 -8.73 9.18 32.20
N VAL A 290 -9.69 8.54 32.87
CA VAL A 290 -10.92 9.21 33.28
C VAL A 290 -10.52 10.20 34.36
N VAL A 291 -10.25 11.45 33.97
CA VAL A 291 -10.21 12.55 34.92
C VAL A 291 -11.65 12.72 35.37
N GLN A 292 -11.97 12.16 36.54
CA GLN A 292 -13.22 12.48 37.22
C GLN A 292 -13.29 14.00 37.30
N GLN A 293 -14.20 14.60 36.53
CA GLN A 293 -14.60 15.98 36.74
C GLN A 293 -15.22 15.99 38.14
N THR A 294 -14.43 16.36 39.15
CA THR A 294 -14.94 16.77 40.44
C THR A 294 -15.74 18.03 40.16
N HIS A 295 -17.02 17.87 39.87
CA HIS A 295 -17.99 18.94 40.03
C HIS A 295 -18.01 19.28 41.51
N THR A 296 -17.19 20.26 41.90
CA THR A 296 -17.39 20.97 43.14
C THR A 296 -18.71 21.71 43.01
N LEU A 297 -19.65 21.30 43.87
CA LEU A 297 -20.98 21.87 44.08
C LEU A 297 -20.96 23.38 44.30
#